data_AF-A0A8X6VB02-F1
#
_entry.id   AF-A0A8X6VB02-F1
#
_cell.length_a   1.000
_cell.length_b   1.000
_cell.length_c   1.000
_cell.angle_alpha   90.00
_cell.angle_beta   90.00
_cell.angle_gamma   90.00
#
_symmetry.space_group_name_H-M   'P 1'
#
loop_
_entity.id
_entity.type
_entity.pdbx_description
1 polymer ?
#
loop_
_entity_poly.entity_id
_entity_poly.type
_entity_poly.pdbx_seq_one_letter_code
_entity_poly.pdbx_strand_id
1 'polypeptide(L)'
;MQSHSFLCYLGFWQPILWEVNDAQNYLETEGLDIHQCVKKIRALQAVLEAKQEEFVDNALIYAKSFCEELEISFEPPRQIRRKHIFGDGSKDVQLSYEDDLR
;
A
#
# COMPACT_ATOMS: atom_id res chain seq x y z
N MET A 1 -9.86 -14.00 2.71
CA MET A 1 -8.60 -13.56 2.10
C MET A 1 -8.74 -12.41 1.08
N GLN A 2 -9.92 -12.11 0.51
CA GLN A 2 -10.05 -10.98 -0.43
C GLN A 2 -10.27 -9.62 0.26
N SER A 3 -10.88 -9.59 1.46
CA SER A 3 -11.21 -8.33 2.14
C SER A 3 -9.98 -7.54 2.61
N HIS A 4 -8.99 -8.20 3.23
CA HIS A 4 -7.80 -7.51 3.75
C HIS A 4 -6.94 -6.88 2.65
N SER A 5 -6.52 -7.67 1.65
CA SER A 5 -5.71 -7.13 0.55
C SER A 5 -6.43 -6.03 -0.24
N PHE A 6 -7.75 -6.15 -0.43
CA PHE A 6 -8.55 -5.09 -1.04
C PHE A 6 -8.54 -3.80 -0.20
N LEU A 7 -8.68 -3.91 1.12
CA LEU A 7 -8.60 -2.77 2.02
C LEU A 7 -7.20 -2.13 2.03
N CYS A 8 -6.13 -2.93 1.94
CA CYS A 8 -4.77 -2.39 1.79
C CYS A 8 -4.67 -1.56 0.50
N TYR A 9 -5.20 -2.06 -0.63
CA TYR A 9 -5.20 -1.28 -1.86
C TYR A 9 -6.00 0.02 -1.72
N LEU A 10 -7.16 -0.01 -1.06
CA LEU A 10 -7.93 1.22 -0.81
C LEU A 10 -7.16 2.22 0.07
N GLY A 11 -6.61 1.76 1.20
CA GLY A 11 -5.83 2.58 2.12
C GLY A 11 -4.56 3.15 1.48
N PHE A 12 -3.96 2.41 0.54
CA PHE A 12 -2.79 2.86 -0.21
C PHE A 12 -3.15 3.91 -1.25
N TRP A 13 -4.22 3.67 -2.04
CA TRP A 13 -4.59 4.58 -3.12
C TRP A 13 -5.25 5.87 -2.64
N GLN A 14 -5.96 5.87 -1.51
CA GLN A 14 -6.63 7.05 -1.00
C GLN A 14 -5.70 8.28 -0.88
N PRO A 15 -4.57 8.24 -0.14
CA PRO A 15 -3.69 9.40 0.01
C PRO A 15 -3.01 9.78 -1.31
N ILE A 16 -2.66 8.80 -2.16
CA ILE A 16 -2.05 9.04 -3.47
C ILE A 16 -3.02 9.83 -4.37
N LEU A 17 -4.29 9.41 -4.40
CA LEU A 17 -5.32 10.09 -5.19
C LEU A 17 -5.56 11.52 -4.71
N TRP A 18 -5.44 11.80 -3.42
CA TRP A 18 -5.50 13.18 -2.90
C TRP A 18 -4.35 14.04 -3.41
N GLU A 19 -3.11 13.55 -3.34
CA GLU A 19 -1.93 14.29 -3.83
C GLU A 19 -2.00 14.51 -5.35
N VAL A 20 -2.46 13.50 -6.10
CA VAL A 20 -2.67 13.60 -7.56
C VAL A 20 -3.77 14.61 -7.88
N ASN A 21 -4.90 14.57 -7.17
CA ASN A 21 -6.00 15.50 -7.38
C ASN A 21 -5.60 16.95 -7.05
N ASP A 22 -4.84 17.18 -5.98
CA ASP A 22 -4.26 18.49 -5.68
C ASP A 22 -3.34 18.99 -6.80
N ALA A 23 -2.51 18.09 -7.35
CA ALA A 23 -1.69 18.42 -8.51
C ALA A 23 -2.50 18.73 -9.77
N GLN A 24 -3.56 17.99 -10.05
CA GLN A 24 -4.47 18.25 -11.15
C GLN A 24 -5.15 19.60 -11.01
N ASN A 25 -5.75 19.90 -9.85
CA ASN A 25 -6.40 21.18 -9.58
C ASN A 25 -5.43 22.36 -9.77
N TYR A 26 -4.17 22.21 -9.32
CA TYR A 26 -3.15 23.22 -9.58
C TYR A 26 -2.91 23.40 -11.07
N LEU A 27 -2.67 22.31 -11.81
CA LEU A 27 -2.35 22.35 -13.25
C LEU A 27 -3.51 22.87 -14.12
N GLU A 28 -4.75 22.77 -13.65
CA GLU A 28 -5.93 23.32 -14.31
C GLU A 28 -6.10 24.83 -14.11
N THR A 29 -5.24 25.47 -13.29
CA THR A 29 -5.29 26.92 -13.06
C THR A 29 -4.91 27.69 -14.33
N GLU A 30 -5.75 28.65 -14.73
CA GLU A 30 -5.46 29.52 -15.87
C GLU A 30 -4.24 30.42 -15.64
N GLY A 31 -3.48 30.67 -16.70
CA GLY A 31 -2.33 31.57 -16.66
C GLY A 31 -1.04 30.95 -16.11
N LEU A 32 -1.02 29.63 -15.88
CA LEU A 32 0.22 28.93 -15.54
C LEU A 32 1.19 28.87 -16.72
N ASP A 33 2.45 29.17 -16.43
CA ASP A 33 3.53 28.92 -17.37
C ASP A 33 4.04 27.46 -17.29
N ILE A 34 4.75 27.03 -18.33
CA ILE A 34 5.28 25.66 -18.43
C ILE A 34 6.24 25.34 -17.26
N HIS A 35 6.99 26.32 -16.76
CA HIS A 35 7.94 26.11 -15.68
C HIS A 35 7.24 25.79 -14.35
N GLN A 36 6.14 26.48 -14.07
CA GLN A 36 5.28 26.23 -12.92
C GLN A 36 4.64 24.84 -13.00
N CYS A 37 4.16 24.43 -14.18
CA CYS A 37 3.64 23.08 -14.38
C CYS A 37 4.70 22.00 -14.11
N VAL A 38 5.91 22.16 -14.65
CA VAL A 38 7.04 21.25 -14.39
C VAL A 38 7.38 21.21 -12.91
N LYS A 39 7.38 22.36 -12.22
CA LYS A 39 7.65 22.44 -10.79
C LYS A 39 6.61 21.65 -9.99
N LYS A 40 5.31 21.77 -10.31
CA LYS A 40 4.25 21.02 -9.61
C LYS A 40 4.36 19.51 -9.83
N ILE A 41 4.61 19.07 -11.07
CA ILE A 41 4.76 17.65 -11.39
C ILE A 41 5.98 17.06 -10.64
N ARG A 42 7.11 17.77 -10.61
CA ARG A 42 8.28 17.33 -9.84
C ARG A 42 8.02 17.29 -8.34
N ALA A 43 7.27 18.24 -7.80
CA ALA A 43 6.87 18.23 -6.40
C ALA A 43 5.98 17.03 -6.07
N LEU A 44 5.00 16.71 -6.93
CA LEU A 44 4.18 15.50 -6.79
C LEU A 44 5.05 14.25 -6.79
N GLN A 45 5.96 14.10 -7.76
CA GLN A 45 6.88 12.97 -7.82
C GLN A 45 7.68 12.82 -6.53
N ALA A 46 8.28 13.91 -6.04
CA ALA A 46 9.08 13.88 -4.82
C ALA A 46 8.25 13.48 -3.58
N VAL A 47 6.99 13.92 -3.49
CA VAL A 47 6.09 13.52 -2.40
C VAL A 47 5.76 12.03 -2.48
N LEU A 48 5.42 11.52 -3.67
CA LEU A 48 5.07 10.11 -3.87
C LEU A 48 6.26 9.19 -3.57
N GLU A 49 7.47 9.58 -3.93
CA GLU A 49 8.69 8.83 -3.63
C GLU A 49 9.03 8.90 -2.13
N ALA A 50 8.98 10.09 -1.51
CA ALA A 50 9.36 10.26 -0.12
C ALA A 50 8.40 9.61 0.88
N LYS A 51 7.10 9.54 0.55
CA LYS A 51 6.06 8.99 1.42
C LYS A 51 5.66 7.56 1.07
N GLN A 52 6.36 6.90 0.15
CA GLN A 52 5.97 5.57 -0.33
C GLN A 52 5.82 4.55 0.81
N GLU A 53 6.82 4.45 1.69
CA GLU A 53 6.79 3.53 2.84
C GLU A 53 5.68 3.90 3.82
N GLU A 54 5.49 5.20 4.08
CA GLU A 54 4.42 5.71 4.94
C GLU A 54 3.03 5.32 4.39
N PHE A 55 2.82 5.40 3.06
CA PHE A 55 1.56 4.98 2.45
C PHE A 55 1.32 3.48 2.60
N VAL A 56 2.35 2.65 2.46
CA VAL A 56 2.24 1.20 2.65
C VAL A 56 1.92 0.87 4.11
N ASP A 57 2.65 1.44 5.05
CA ASP A 57 2.44 1.21 6.48
C ASP A 57 1.04 1.67 6.93
N ASN A 58 0.63 2.87 6.52
CA ASN A 58 -0.71 3.38 6.82
C ASN A 58 -1.81 2.53 6.18
N ALA A 59 -1.60 2.02 4.98
CA ALA A 59 -2.55 1.13 4.30
C ALA A 59 -2.74 -0.20 5.05
N LEU A 60 -1.65 -0.78 5.57
CA LEU A 60 -1.69 -1.99 6.38
C LEU A 60 -2.40 -1.74 7.71
N ILE A 61 -2.09 -0.63 8.39
CA ILE A 61 -2.77 -0.23 9.64
C ILE A 61 -4.26 0.00 9.40
N TYR A 62 -4.62 0.68 8.31
CA TYR A 62 -6.00 0.90 7.91
C TYR A 62 -6.74 -0.42 7.69
N ALA A 63 -6.18 -1.31 6.87
CA ALA A 63 -6.81 -2.59 6.55
C ALA A 63 -6.98 -3.49 7.78
N LYS A 64 -5.97 -3.52 8.65
CA LYS A 64 -6.01 -4.27 9.90
C LYS A 64 -7.09 -3.75 10.85
N SER A 65 -7.09 -2.44 11.13
CA SER A 65 -8.08 -1.83 12.04
C SER A 65 -9.51 -2.01 11.52
N PHE A 66 -9.72 -1.90 10.20
CA PHE A 66 -11.02 -2.10 9.59
C PHE A 66 -11.48 -3.57 9.61
N CYS A 67 -10.57 -4.53 9.42
CA CYS A 67 -10.88 -5.95 9.58
C CYS A 67 -11.21 -6.31 11.04
N GLU A 68 -10.50 -5.73 12.01
CA GLU A 68 -10.77 -5.90 13.44
C GLU A 68 -12.15 -5.35 13.82
N GLU A 69 -12.51 -4.15 13.35
CA GLU A 69 -13.83 -3.53 13.58
C GLU A 69 -14.98 -4.38 13.02
N LEU A 70 -14.78 -5.00 11.86
CA LEU A 70 -15.79 -5.83 11.20
C LEU A 70 -15.75 -7.31 11.61
N GLU A 71 -14.91 -7.68 12.59
CA GLU A 71 -14.69 -9.07 13.02
C GLU A 71 -14.33 -10.02 11.86
N ILE A 72 -13.69 -9.49 10.82
CA ILE A 72 -13.23 -10.26 9.66
C ILE A 72 -11.92 -10.95 10.03
N SER A 73 -11.90 -12.29 9.97
CA SER A 73 -10.69 -13.06 10.23
C SER A 73 -9.52 -12.62 9.33
N PHE A 74 -8.44 -12.20 9.99
CA PHE A 74 -7.17 -11.83 9.40
C PHE A 74 -6.27 -13.05 9.12
N GLU A 75 -6.69 -14.25 9.52
CA GLU A 75 -5.86 -15.44 9.35
C GLU A 75 -5.66 -15.76 7.86
N PRO A 76 -4.41 -16.03 7.43
CA PRO A 76 -4.19 -16.54 6.09
C PRO A 76 -5.00 -17.85 5.95
N PRO A 77 -5.69 -18.09 4.81
CA PRO A 77 -6.34 -19.35 4.56
C PRO A 77 -5.28 -20.44 4.71
N ARG A 78 -5.60 -21.46 5.52
CA ARG A 78 -4.70 -22.55 5.86
C ARG A 78 -3.93 -23.00 4.62
N GLN A 79 -2.65 -22.62 4.53
CA GLN A 79 -1.76 -23.20 3.55
C GLN A 79 -1.61 -24.67 3.94
N ILE A 80 -2.29 -25.56 3.20
CA ILE A 80 -2.03 -26.99 3.30
C ILE A 80 -0.63 -27.19 2.70
N ARG A 81 0.41 -27.07 3.54
CA ARG A 81 1.78 -27.46 3.18
C ARG A 81 1.74 -28.96 2.89
N ARG A 82 1.78 -29.33 1.61
CA ARG A 82 2.13 -30.70 1.22
C ARG A 82 3.53 -30.96 1.79
N LYS A 83 3.65 -31.86 2.77
CA LYS A 83 4.95 -32.24 3.35
C LYS A 83 5.88 -32.66 2.21
N HIS A 84 6.95 -31.91 2.01
CA HIS A 84 8.04 -32.32 1.12
C HIS A 84 8.77 -33.48 1.83
N ILE A 85 8.76 -34.67 1.22
CA ILE A 85 9.27 -35.90 1.84
C ILE A 85 10.82 -35.96 1.89
N PHE A 86 11.50 -35.02 1.23
CA PHE A 86 12.96 -34.93 1.27
C PHE A 86 13.40 -33.63 1.93
N GLY A 87 14.02 -33.77 3.11
CA GLY A 87 14.56 -32.67 3.89
C GLY A 87 15.89 -32.19 3.32
N ASP A 88 15.92 -30.93 2.91
CA ASP A 88 17.13 -30.12 2.97
C ASP A 88 16.95 -29.13 4.13
N GLY A 89 17.96 -29.03 4.99
CA GLY A 89 17.92 -28.41 6.31
C GLY A 89 17.89 -26.88 6.30
N SER A 90 17.25 -26.25 5.31
CA SER A 90 17.00 -24.81 5.37
C SER A 90 15.87 -24.57 6.38
N LYS A 91 16.21 -23.95 7.51
CA LYS A 91 15.20 -23.33 8.38
C LYS A 91 14.43 -22.32 7.53
N ASP A 92 13.22 -22.69 7.12
CA ASP A 92 12.24 -21.74 6.59
C ASP A 92 12.08 -20.65 7.67
N VAL A 93 12.67 -19.48 7.45
CA VAL A 93 12.36 -18.29 8.25
C VAL A 93 10.94 -17.95 7.89
N GLN A 94 10.00 -18.39 8.72
CA GLN A 94 8.59 -18.12 8.56
C GLN A 94 8.38 -16.65 8.94
N LEU A 95 8.41 -15.77 7.93
CA LEU A 95 8.02 -14.37 8.05
C LEU A 95 6.58 -14.30 8.57
N SER A 96 6.28 -13.28 9.39
CA SER A 96 4.90 -13.02 9.77
C SER A 96 4.10 -12.72 8.50
N TYR A 97 2.80 -13.05 8.47
CA TYR A 97 1.94 -12.66 7.33
C TYR A 97 1.99 -11.15 7.07
N GLU A 98 2.26 -10.35 8.10
CA GLU A 98 2.48 -8.91 7.99
C GLU A 98 3.80 -8.55 7.27
N ASP A 99 4.87 -9.33 7.48
CA ASP A 99 6.15 -9.13 6.80
C ASP A 99 6.11 -9.62 5.34
N ASP A 100 5.26 -10.61 5.02
CA ASP A 100 5.00 -11.07 3.65
C ASP A 100 4.23 -10.03 2.80
N LEU A 101 3.55 -9.08 3.45
CA LEU A 101 2.71 -8.07 2.80
C LEU A 101 3.41 -6.71 2.59
N ARG A 102 4.56 -6.49 3.23
CA ARG A 102 5.41 -5.31 3.04
C ARG A 102 6.30 -5.47 1.82
#